data_AF-A0A7W7WAE4-F1
#
_entry.id   AF-A0A7W7WAE4-F1
#
_cell.length_a   1.000
_cell.length_b   1.000
_cell.length_c   1.000
_cell.angle_alpha   90.00
_cell.angle_beta   90.00
_cell.angle_gamma   90.00
#
_symmetry.space_group_name_H-M   'P 1'
#
loop_
_entity.id
_entity.type
_entity.pdbx_description
1 polymer ?
#
loop_
_entity_poly.entity_id
_entity_poly.type
_entity_poly.pdbx_seq_one_letter_code
_entity_poly.pdbx_strand_id
1 'polypeptide(L)'
;MRWVSLLAAVSVVTMTFLAGCTSSPAGGPTSTPTRSPGQPTVGAGRCPGYPTPACTGVPPGTKLTVTALNEGGAAYRVRTPGTVLDGVHIPGDLLVHADDVTIRNSRIDGIVINADGPRTFRFTITDSTVGTAKRCQTLPGIGQDKYTATRVLIRGHGDGFRAAGDDVTIRDSYVDLCSNPGDHSDGIQTYNTGKGLIFDHNTVDQRHAKDITAPIFLVDKQIVDAAVTNNLIMGGTYSIQLRNGRGKLVMRGNKLVDKSWVYGPVDSECKVIDWADNWLVTIDENYGVTSTVGPLACAG
;
A
#
# COMPACT_ATOMS: atom_id res chain seq x y z
N MET A 1 27.52 -63.03 20.63
CA MET A 1 28.36 -64.13 20.11
C MET A 1 28.60 -63.88 18.63
N ARG A 2 29.87 -63.85 18.22
CA ARG A 2 30.47 -64.25 16.92
C ARG A 2 29.79 -63.79 15.60
N TRP A 3 30.45 -63.29 14.55
CA TRP A 3 31.84 -62.98 14.17
C TRP A 3 31.79 -62.56 12.67
N VAL A 4 32.75 -61.72 12.23
CA VAL A 4 33.44 -61.70 10.89
C VAL A 4 32.56 -61.40 9.65
N SER A 5 32.70 -60.26 8.93
CA SER A 5 33.81 -59.71 8.13
C SER A 5 34.00 -60.31 6.71
N LEU A 6 34.07 -59.39 5.73
CA LEU A 6 35.00 -59.31 4.59
C LEU A 6 34.72 -60.00 3.22
N LEU A 7 34.63 -59.11 2.21
CA LEU A 7 35.45 -59.00 0.98
C LEU A 7 35.27 -59.95 -0.24
N ALA A 8 35.17 -59.28 -1.40
CA ALA A 8 35.98 -59.43 -2.63
C ALA A 8 35.37 -60.03 -3.93
N ALA A 9 35.43 -59.17 -4.96
CA ALA A 9 36.01 -59.35 -6.31
C ALA A 9 35.38 -60.31 -7.36
N VAL A 10 34.83 -59.67 -8.39
CA VAL A 10 35.10 -59.78 -9.85
C VAL A 10 35.60 -61.13 -10.41
N SER A 11 34.87 -61.69 -11.39
CA SER A 11 35.44 -62.07 -12.70
C SER A 11 34.40 -62.46 -13.75
N VAL A 12 34.83 -62.25 -15.00
CA VAL A 12 34.15 -62.27 -16.30
C VAL A 12 33.76 -63.68 -16.75
N VAL A 13 32.60 -63.81 -17.41
CA VAL A 13 32.39 -64.82 -18.47
C VAL A 13 31.58 -64.21 -19.61
N THR A 14 32.16 -64.28 -20.80
CA THR A 14 31.60 -63.99 -22.12
C THR A 14 30.68 -65.11 -22.58
N MET A 15 29.51 -64.78 -23.15
CA MET A 15 28.77 -65.69 -24.05
C MET A 15 28.04 -64.87 -25.11
N THR A 16 28.47 -65.08 -26.35
CA THR A 16 27.76 -64.77 -27.60
C THR A 16 26.51 -65.65 -27.72
N PHE A 17 25.40 -65.13 -28.28
CA PHE A 17 24.63 -65.74 -29.38
C PHE A 17 23.36 -64.92 -29.74
N LEU A 18 23.37 -64.46 -31.00
CA LEU A 18 22.30 -64.36 -32.01
C LEU A 18 20.86 -63.90 -31.66
N ALA A 19 20.53 -62.73 -32.22
CA ALA A 19 19.41 -62.42 -33.11
C ALA A 19 18.02 -63.00 -32.80
N GLY A 20 17.14 -62.14 -32.29
CA GLY A 20 15.68 -62.23 -32.43
C GLY A 20 15.11 -60.85 -32.72
N CYS A 21 14.48 -60.68 -33.88
CA CYS A 21 13.74 -59.46 -34.24
C CYS A 21 12.47 -59.38 -33.40
N THR A 22 12.32 -58.31 -32.61
CA THR A 22 11.05 -57.97 -31.94
C THR A 22 10.73 -56.50 -32.17
N SER A 23 9.58 -56.30 -32.81
CA SER A 23 8.95 -55.04 -33.17
C SER A 23 8.67 -54.14 -31.95
N SER A 24 9.07 -52.88 -32.09
CA SER A 24 8.88 -51.79 -31.13
C SER A 24 7.41 -51.37 -31.00
N PRO A 25 6.82 -51.27 -29.79
CA PRO A 25 5.56 -50.56 -29.60
C PRO A 25 5.83 -49.06 -29.48
N ALA A 26 5.14 -48.28 -30.31
CA ALA A 26 5.16 -46.83 -30.33
C ALA A 26 4.82 -46.23 -28.95
N GLY A 27 5.67 -45.31 -28.49
CA GLY A 27 5.46 -44.55 -27.26
C GLY A 27 4.19 -43.71 -27.32
N GLY A 28 3.32 -43.89 -26.31
CA GLY A 28 2.18 -43.02 -26.08
C GLY A 28 2.64 -41.60 -25.69
N PRO A 29 1.86 -40.56 -26.04
CA PRO A 29 2.23 -39.18 -25.74
C PRO A 29 2.23 -38.95 -24.22
N THR A 30 3.39 -38.54 -23.70
CA THR A 30 3.55 -38.05 -22.34
C THR A 30 2.72 -36.79 -22.16
N SER A 31 1.65 -36.86 -21.36
CA SER A 31 0.86 -35.71 -20.94
C SER A 31 1.76 -34.75 -20.15
N THR A 32 2.17 -33.66 -20.77
CA THR A 32 2.81 -32.54 -20.08
C THR A 32 1.79 -31.94 -19.11
N PRO A 33 2.09 -31.77 -17.81
CA PRO A 33 1.17 -31.10 -16.91
C PRO A 33 1.05 -29.65 -17.37
N THR A 34 -0.14 -29.28 -17.85
CA THR A 34 -0.50 -27.90 -18.14
C THR A 34 -0.34 -27.10 -16.85
N ARG A 35 0.70 -26.28 -16.77
CA ARG A 35 0.84 -25.27 -15.71
C ARG A 35 -0.39 -24.37 -15.79
N SER A 36 -1.22 -24.44 -14.76
CA SER A 36 -2.21 -23.40 -14.48
C SER A 36 -1.49 -22.04 -14.52
N PRO A 37 -2.06 -20.98 -15.11
CA PRO A 37 -1.48 -19.64 -15.05
C PRO A 37 -1.21 -19.31 -13.58
N GLY A 38 0.07 -19.24 -13.23
CA GLY A 38 0.50 -18.89 -11.89
C GLY A 38 0.08 -17.46 -11.63
N GLN A 39 -0.69 -17.25 -10.57
CA GLN A 39 -0.94 -15.94 -9.99
C GLN A 39 0.42 -15.22 -9.85
N PRO A 40 0.58 -13.96 -10.29
CA PRO A 40 1.85 -13.28 -10.21
C PRO A 40 2.32 -13.25 -8.76
N THR A 41 3.44 -13.92 -8.48
CA THR A 41 4.17 -13.70 -7.23
C THR A 41 4.73 -12.29 -7.31
N VAL A 42 4.01 -11.33 -6.72
CA VAL A 42 4.52 -9.97 -6.56
C VAL A 42 5.68 -10.05 -5.56
N GLY A 43 6.90 -10.00 -6.08
CA GLY A 43 8.10 -9.81 -5.27
C GLY A 43 8.10 -8.44 -4.60
N ALA A 44 9.01 -8.23 -3.64
CA ALA A 44 9.18 -6.98 -2.88
C ALA A 44 9.72 -5.79 -3.71
N GLY A 45 9.13 -5.56 -4.89
CA GLY A 45 9.48 -4.48 -5.82
C GLY A 45 8.36 -3.46 -5.98
N ARG A 46 8.64 -2.38 -6.72
CA ARG A 46 7.64 -1.37 -7.08
C ARG A 46 6.54 -2.00 -7.95
N CYS A 47 5.30 -1.56 -7.76
CA CYS A 47 4.17 -1.96 -8.60
C CYS A 47 4.49 -1.72 -10.09
N PRO A 48 4.11 -2.62 -11.02
CA PRO A 48 4.36 -2.44 -12.46
C PRO A 48 3.73 -1.18 -13.05
N GLY A 49 2.70 -0.64 -12.41
CA GLY A 49 2.08 0.66 -12.69
C GLY A 49 1.73 1.37 -11.39
N TYR A 50 0.58 2.04 -11.37
CA TYR A 50 0.04 2.63 -10.14
C TYR A 50 -0.13 1.57 -9.04
N PRO A 51 0.01 1.95 -7.75
CA PRO A 51 -0.22 1.03 -6.66
C PRO A 51 -1.63 0.42 -6.71
N THR A 52 -1.72 -0.86 -6.40
CA THR A 52 -2.98 -1.61 -6.32
C THR A 52 -2.98 -2.47 -5.06
N PRO A 53 -4.13 -3.04 -4.65
CA PRO A 53 -4.14 -3.97 -3.53
C PRO A 53 -3.29 -5.22 -3.73
N ALA A 54 -3.00 -5.60 -4.98
CA ALA A 54 -2.20 -6.80 -5.27
C ALA A 54 -0.70 -6.61 -5.05
N CYS A 55 -0.22 -5.36 -5.04
CA CYS A 55 1.22 -5.02 -4.91
C CYS A 55 1.54 -4.09 -3.75
N THR A 56 0.57 -3.80 -2.89
CA THR A 56 0.74 -3.04 -1.65
C THR A 56 0.23 -3.85 -0.47
N GLY A 57 0.62 -3.45 0.74
CA GLY A 57 0.26 -4.18 1.94
C GLY A 57 1.22 -5.31 2.26
N VAL A 58 0.78 -6.23 3.11
CA VAL A 58 1.58 -7.41 3.48
C VAL A 58 1.90 -8.24 2.23
N PRO A 59 3.19 -8.53 1.94
CA PRO A 59 3.54 -9.32 0.78
C PRO A 59 2.88 -10.71 0.82
N PRO A 60 2.37 -11.22 -0.31
CA PRO A 60 1.78 -12.55 -0.38
C PRO A 60 2.74 -13.63 0.15
N GLY A 61 2.22 -14.54 0.97
CA GLY A 61 3.01 -15.63 1.57
C GLY A 61 3.81 -15.24 2.82
N THR A 62 3.76 -13.97 3.26
CA THR A 62 4.34 -13.56 4.54
C THR A 62 3.69 -14.33 5.69
N LYS A 63 4.52 -14.97 6.52
CA LYS A 63 4.06 -15.58 7.77
C LYS A 63 3.95 -14.52 8.84
N LEU A 64 2.73 -14.27 9.32
CA LEU A 64 2.47 -13.28 10.36
C LEU A 64 2.44 -13.94 11.74
N THR A 65 3.19 -13.36 12.68
CA THR A 65 3.12 -13.71 14.10
C THR A 65 2.12 -12.79 14.78
N VAL A 66 1.08 -13.36 15.41
CA VAL A 66 0.09 -12.55 16.14
C VAL A 66 0.77 -11.96 17.38
N THR A 67 0.74 -10.64 17.48
CA THR A 67 1.28 -9.89 18.62
C THR A 67 0.17 -9.67 19.64
N ALA A 68 0.41 -10.10 20.88
CA ALA A 68 -0.51 -9.84 21.99
C ALA A 68 -0.59 -8.33 22.29
N LEU A 69 -1.81 -7.83 22.41
CA LEU A 69 -2.10 -6.44 22.78
C LEU A 69 -1.65 -6.19 24.22
N ASN A 70 -1.04 -5.04 24.48
CA ASN A 70 -0.47 -4.67 25.79
C ASN A 70 -1.10 -3.40 26.40
N GLU A 71 -2.17 -2.88 25.78
CA GLU A 71 -2.95 -1.74 26.26
C GLU A 71 -4.44 -2.13 26.32
N GLY A 72 -4.91 -2.49 27.51
CA GLY A 72 -6.34 -2.72 27.77
C GLY A 72 -7.04 -3.74 26.86
N GLY A 73 -6.29 -4.62 26.19
CA GLY A 73 -6.82 -5.56 25.19
C GLY A 73 -7.28 -4.90 23.88
N ALA A 74 -6.95 -3.63 23.64
CA ALA A 74 -7.38 -2.88 22.46
C ALA A 74 -6.21 -2.49 21.53
N ALA A 75 -5.02 -2.28 22.09
CA ALA A 75 -3.87 -1.81 21.32
C ALA A 75 -2.55 -2.47 21.71
N TYR A 76 -1.60 -2.40 20.79
CA TYR A 76 -0.19 -2.68 21.03
C TYR A 76 0.61 -1.38 21.00
N ARG A 77 1.18 -1.00 22.14
CA ARG A 77 2.04 0.17 22.29
C ARG A 77 3.51 -0.21 22.28
N VAL A 78 4.24 0.44 21.38
CA VAL A 78 5.70 0.41 21.32
C VAL A 78 6.25 1.53 22.19
N ARG A 79 7.14 1.21 23.14
CA ARG A 79 7.79 2.18 24.05
C ARG A 79 9.31 2.22 23.95
N THR A 80 9.91 1.29 23.22
CA THR A 80 11.36 1.18 23.09
C THR A 80 11.81 1.78 21.76
N PRO A 81 12.69 2.80 21.77
CA PRO A 81 13.21 3.38 20.53
C PRO A 81 13.92 2.34 19.67
N GLY A 82 13.85 2.48 18.34
CA GLY A 82 14.48 1.54 17.41
C GLY A 82 13.79 0.17 17.31
N THR A 83 12.59 -0.01 17.89
CA THR A 83 11.85 -1.27 17.78
C THR A 83 11.54 -1.59 16.32
N VAL A 84 11.75 -2.85 15.94
CA VAL A 84 11.39 -3.37 14.61
C VAL A 84 10.23 -4.35 14.75
N LEU A 85 9.11 -4.04 14.09
CA LEU A 85 7.96 -4.92 13.92
C LEU A 85 7.99 -5.48 12.50
N ASP A 86 8.40 -6.74 12.36
CA ASP A 86 8.56 -7.42 11.07
C ASP A 86 7.74 -8.70 11.03
N GLY A 87 6.84 -8.82 10.06
CA GLY A 87 6.02 -10.01 9.92
C GLY A 87 5.06 -10.23 11.10
N VAL A 88 4.48 -9.15 11.66
CA VAL A 88 3.54 -9.25 12.79
C VAL A 88 2.10 -8.97 12.37
N HIS A 89 1.15 -9.58 13.07
CA HIS A 89 -0.26 -9.23 13.03
C HIS A 89 -0.68 -8.65 14.38
N ILE A 90 -1.02 -7.36 14.38
CA ILE A 90 -1.59 -6.67 15.54
C ILE A 90 -3.12 -6.64 15.37
N PRO A 91 -3.89 -7.37 16.19
CA PRO A 91 -5.35 -7.48 16.04
C PRO A 91 -6.12 -6.26 16.63
N GLY A 92 -5.48 -5.10 16.68
CA GLY A 92 -5.98 -3.87 17.28
C GLY A 92 -5.20 -2.66 16.78
N ASP A 93 -5.21 -1.58 17.55
CA ASP A 93 -4.46 -0.37 17.20
C ASP A 93 -2.96 -0.53 17.49
N LEU A 94 -2.13 0.16 16.70
CA LEU A 94 -0.69 0.28 16.93
C LEU A 94 -0.38 1.70 17.40
N LEU A 95 0.12 1.80 18.63
CA LEU A 95 0.51 3.06 19.26
C LEU A 95 2.04 3.16 19.24
N VAL A 96 2.58 4.02 18.37
CA VAL A 96 4.02 4.21 18.19
C VAL A 96 4.51 5.31 19.14
N HIS A 97 4.84 4.95 20.38
CA HIS A 97 5.24 5.87 21.45
C HIS A 97 6.74 5.80 21.73
N ALA A 98 7.53 5.61 20.67
CA ALA A 98 8.98 5.60 20.71
C ALA A 98 9.56 6.04 19.36
N ASP A 99 10.73 6.66 19.37
CA ASP A 99 11.37 7.15 18.14
C ASP A 99 12.06 6.02 17.35
N ASP A 100 12.18 6.23 16.04
CA ASP A 100 12.87 5.35 15.09
C ASP A 100 12.30 3.92 15.01
N VAL A 101 10.99 3.79 15.21
CA VAL A 101 10.29 2.52 15.05
C VAL A 101 10.18 2.15 13.57
N THR A 102 10.46 0.89 13.25
CA THR A 102 10.31 0.35 11.88
C THR A 102 9.22 -0.71 11.87
N ILE A 103 8.23 -0.54 11.00
CA ILE A 103 7.14 -1.50 10.78
C ILE A 103 7.28 -2.01 9.35
N ARG A 104 7.41 -3.32 9.15
CA ARG A 104 7.50 -3.90 7.81
C ARG A 104 6.81 -5.25 7.70
N ASN A 105 6.33 -5.60 6.51
CA ASN A 105 5.68 -6.90 6.23
C ASN A 105 4.55 -7.22 7.22
N SER A 106 3.86 -6.21 7.75
CA SER A 106 3.02 -6.36 8.95
C SER A 106 1.57 -5.98 8.69
N ARG A 107 0.67 -6.56 9.49
CA ARG A 107 -0.76 -6.28 9.45
C ARG A 107 -1.20 -5.65 10.76
N ILE A 108 -1.88 -4.52 10.67
CA ILE A 108 -2.49 -3.82 11.80
C ILE A 108 -3.99 -3.74 11.49
N ASP A 109 -4.84 -4.32 12.34
CA ASP A 109 -6.29 -4.36 12.09
C ASP A 109 -7.03 -3.07 12.52
N GLY A 110 -6.37 -2.20 13.30
CA GLY A 110 -6.85 -0.89 13.72
C GLY A 110 -6.05 0.26 13.11
N ILE A 111 -5.95 1.38 13.84
CA ILE A 111 -5.19 2.57 13.43
C ILE A 111 -3.69 2.43 13.77
N VAL A 112 -2.84 3.20 13.08
CA VAL A 112 -1.45 3.48 13.47
C VAL A 112 -1.34 4.95 13.85
N ILE A 113 -1.02 5.22 15.12
CA ILE A 113 -0.88 6.57 15.64
C ILE A 113 0.42 6.72 16.44
N ASN A 114 1.15 7.81 16.20
CA ASN A 114 2.43 8.11 16.85
C ASN A 114 2.36 9.28 17.84
N ALA A 115 1.17 9.65 18.30
CA ALA A 115 0.97 10.80 19.18
C ALA A 115 0.75 10.35 20.63
N ASP A 116 1.46 10.98 21.57
CA ASP A 116 1.27 10.85 23.02
C ASP A 116 1.09 12.25 23.63
N GLY A 117 -0.17 12.65 23.78
CA GLY A 117 -0.51 14.04 24.08
C GLY A 117 0.06 14.99 22.99
N PRO A 118 0.83 16.03 23.35
CA PRO A 118 1.41 16.96 22.37
C PRO A 118 2.68 16.42 21.68
N ARG A 119 3.23 15.28 22.10
CA ARG A 119 4.46 14.72 21.53
C ARG A 119 4.12 13.75 20.41
N THR A 120 4.92 13.79 19.34
CA THR A 120 4.87 12.82 18.24
C THR A 120 6.24 12.16 18.01
N PHE A 121 6.24 10.89 17.58
CA PHE A 121 7.44 10.05 17.44
C PHE A 121 7.71 9.63 16.00
N ARG A 122 8.98 9.61 15.59
CA ARG A 122 9.37 9.24 14.22
C ARG A 122 9.20 7.74 13.97
N PHE A 123 8.65 7.36 12.81
CA PHE A 123 8.58 5.95 12.41
C PHE A 123 8.57 5.72 10.90
N THR A 124 8.84 4.49 10.49
CA THR A 124 8.67 4.04 9.11
C THR A 124 7.72 2.85 9.06
N ILE A 125 6.90 2.80 8.00
CA ILE A 125 6.00 1.69 7.72
C ILE A 125 6.09 1.30 6.26
N THR A 126 6.37 0.03 5.98
CA THR A 126 6.60 -0.45 4.61
C THR A 126 5.97 -1.81 4.38
N ASP A 127 5.46 -2.09 3.17
CA ASP A 127 4.92 -3.41 2.81
C ASP A 127 3.92 -3.94 3.87
N SER A 128 3.02 -3.06 4.33
CA SER A 128 2.17 -3.33 5.48
C SER A 128 0.72 -2.93 5.24
N THR A 129 -0.20 -3.72 5.77
CA THR A 129 -1.64 -3.45 5.68
C THR A 129 -2.13 -2.81 6.97
N VAL A 130 -2.84 -1.70 6.86
CA VAL A 130 -3.51 -1.01 7.97
C VAL A 130 -5.02 -1.03 7.75
N GLY A 131 -5.74 -1.43 8.79
CA GLY A 131 -7.18 -1.61 8.79
C GLY A 131 -7.66 -2.97 8.24
N THR A 132 -8.98 -3.13 8.22
CA THR A 132 -9.65 -4.41 7.93
C THR A 132 -10.87 -4.20 7.07
N ALA A 133 -11.14 -5.12 6.14
CA ALA A 133 -12.34 -5.08 5.28
C ALA A 133 -13.65 -5.37 6.03
N LYS A 134 -13.60 -5.72 7.33
CA LYS A 134 -14.78 -6.13 8.11
C LYS A 134 -15.61 -4.97 8.66
N ARG A 135 -15.06 -3.76 8.71
CA ARG A 135 -15.70 -2.57 9.30
C ARG A 135 -15.11 -1.30 8.68
N CYS A 136 -15.81 -0.18 8.87
CA CYS A 136 -15.30 1.14 8.55
C CYS A 136 -14.99 1.93 9.83
N GLN A 137 -13.73 2.29 10.05
CA GLN A 137 -13.32 3.17 11.15
C GLN A 137 -13.32 4.62 10.68
N THR A 138 -14.04 5.53 11.35
CA THR A 138 -14.05 6.96 11.00
C THR A 138 -12.66 7.61 11.07
N LEU A 139 -11.77 7.13 11.95
CA LEU A 139 -10.43 7.69 12.13
C LEU A 139 -9.47 7.30 11.00
N PRO A 140 -8.43 8.12 10.74
CA PRO A 140 -7.45 7.83 9.71
C PRO A 140 -6.68 6.55 10.01
N GLY A 141 -6.29 5.84 8.95
CA GLY A 141 -5.46 4.65 9.06
C GLY A 141 -4.09 4.93 9.67
N ILE A 142 -3.38 5.95 9.18
CA ILE A 142 -2.03 6.31 9.64
C ILE A 142 -1.93 7.80 9.93
N GLY A 143 -1.33 8.15 11.06
CA GLY A 143 -0.95 9.52 11.40
C GLY A 143 0.10 9.57 12.51
N GLN A 144 0.53 10.74 12.96
CA GLN A 144 0.13 12.10 12.60
C GLN A 144 1.20 12.77 11.72
N ASP A 145 2.48 12.73 12.11
CA ASP A 145 3.60 13.39 11.43
C ASP A 145 4.90 12.54 11.50
N LYS A 146 6.02 13.03 10.95
CA LYS A 146 7.36 12.41 11.06
C LYS A 146 7.41 10.94 10.62
N TYR A 147 6.60 10.57 9.64
CA TYR A 147 6.54 9.19 9.18
C TYR A 147 6.84 9.05 7.69
N THR A 148 7.41 7.90 7.36
CA THR A 148 7.51 7.44 5.97
C THR A 148 6.66 6.19 5.78
N ALA A 149 5.69 6.26 4.88
CA ALA A 149 4.87 5.14 4.44
C ALA A 149 5.24 4.74 3.01
N THR A 150 5.51 3.46 2.76
CA THR A 150 5.88 2.97 1.43
C THR A 150 5.22 1.63 1.13
N ARG A 151 4.53 1.51 -0.01
CA ARG A 151 3.78 0.28 -0.38
C ARG A 151 2.81 -0.18 0.71
N VAL A 152 2.18 0.78 1.38
CA VAL A 152 1.16 0.51 2.39
C VAL A 152 -0.19 0.32 1.71
N LEU A 153 -0.97 -0.64 2.22
CA LEU A 153 -2.39 -0.80 1.90
C LEU A 153 -3.21 -0.28 3.08
N ILE A 154 -3.98 0.79 2.88
CA ILE A 154 -5.00 1.23 3.85
C ILE A 154 -6.38 0.78 3.35
N ARG A 155 -7.18 0.18 4.23
CA ARG A 155 -8.57 -0.22 3.95
C ARG A 155 -9.44 -0.17 5.19
N GLY A 156 -10.75 0.03 5.02
CA GLY A 156 -11.68 0.01 6.15
C GLY A 156 -11.54 1.23 7.07
N HIS A 157 -11.09 2.35 6.51
CA HIS A 157 -11.05 3.65 7.17
C HIS A 157 -11.83 4.70 6.38
N GLY A 158 -12.46 5.61 7.10
CA GLY A 158 -13.06 6.85 6.61
C GLY A 158 -11.99 7.75 6.03
N ASP A 159 -10.86 7.87 6.73
CA ASP A 159 -9.71 8.63 6.27
C ASP A 159 -8.50 7.71 6.01
N GLY A 160 -7.73 7.98 4.97
CA GLY A 160 -6.54 7.20 4.65
C GLY A 160 -5.35 7.60 5.52
N PHE A 161 -4.66 8.64 5.09
CA PHE A 161 -3.51 9.21 5.78
C PHE A 161 -3.87 10.54 6.43
N ARG A 162 -3.27 10.80 7.59
CA ARG A 162 -3.24 12.14 8.18
C ARG A 162 -1.83 12.70 8.11
N ALA A 163 -1.72 13.96 7.69
CA ALA A 163 -0.52 14.76 7.84
C ALA A 163 -0.79 15.86 8.86
N ALA A 164 -0.20 15.79 10.04
CA ALA A 164 -0.50 16.66 11.17
C ALA A 164 0.78 17.06 11.91
N GLY A 165 1.64 17.78 11.18
CA GLY A 165 2.97 18.22 11.58
C GLY A 165 3.92 18.19 10.38
N ASP A 166 5.22 18.11 10.64
CA ASP A 166 6.29 18.12 9.63
C ASP A 166 6.67 16.71 9.16
N ASP A 167 7.48 16.62 8.10
CA ASP A 167 8.22 15.41 7.71
C ASP A 167 7.34 14.18 7.40
N VAL A 168 6.27 14.36 6.62
CA VAL A 168 5.41 13.27 6.16
C VAL A 168 5.75 12.88 4.74
N THR A 169 6.07 11.61 4.51
CA THR A 169 6.35 11.04 3.19
C THR A 169 5.51 9.79 2.96
N ILE A 170 4.73 9.77 1.89
CA ILE A 170 3.89 8.64 1.50
C ILE A 170 4.16 8.33 0.04
N ARG A 171 4.64 7.11 -0.23
CA ARG A 171 5.01 6.66 -1.58
C ARG A 171 4.48 5.31 -1.94
N ASP A 172 4.21 5.09 -3.23
CA ASP A 172 3.87 3.78 -3.79
C ASP A 172 2.75 3.06 -3.02
N SER A 173 1.85 3.79 -2.37
CA SER A 173 0.86 3.24 -1.44
C SER A 173 -0.55 3.30 -2.03
N TYR A 174 -1.45 2.49 -1.48
CA TYR A 174 -2.83 2.37 -1.92
C TYR A 174 -3.79 2.60 -0.76
N VAL A 175 -4.86 3.35 -1.03
CA VAL A 175 -5.96 3.60 -0.08
C VAL A 175 -7.29 3.24 -0.73
N ASP A 176 -8.06 2.36 -0.10
CA ASP A 176 -9.48 2.11 -0.42
C ASP A 176 -10.32 2.59 0.76
N LEU A 177 -11.03 3.68 0.52
CA LEU A 177 -11.82 4.36 1.54
C LEU A 177 -13.21 3.77 1.64
N CYS A 178 -13.73 3.80 2.87
CA CYS A 178 -15.12 3.58 3.17
C CYS A 178 -15.68 4.83 3.86
N SER A 179 -16.96 4.82 4.23
CA SER A 179 -17.50 5.85 5.12
C SER A 179 -18.63 5.29 5.99
N ASN A 180 -18.79 5.87 7.17
CA ASN A 180 -20.01 5.81 7.96
C ASN A 180 -20.86 7.07 7.73
N PRO A 181 -22.16 7.06 8.05
CA PRO A 181 -23.00 8.26 7.94
C PRO A 181 -22.42 9.44 8.73
N GLY A 182 -22.23 10.58 8.07
CA GLY A 182 -21.65 11.79 8.65
C GLY A 182 -20.12 11.83 8.70
N ASP A 183 -19.42 10.80 8.19
CA ASP A 183 -17.97 10.87 8.01
C ASP A 183 -17.60 11.92 6.96
N HIS A 184 -16.39 12.46 7.09
CA HIS A 184 -15.78 13.36 6.10
C HIS A 184 -14.63 12.63 5.43
N SER A 185 -14.94 11.54 4.72
CA SER A 185 -13.89 10.66 4.21
C SER A 185 -12.87 11.43 3.37
N ASP A 186 -11.59 11.25 3.67
CA ASP A 186 -10.46 11.87 2.98
C ASP A 186 -9.32 10.87 2.72
N GLY A 187 -8.74 10.86 1.52
CA GLY A 187 -7.62 9.95 1.22
C GLY A 187 -6.31 10.35 1.90
N ILE A 188 -5.99 11.64 1.82
CA ILE A 188 -4.97 12.30 2.64
C ILE A 188 -5.59 13.60 3.16
N GLN A 189 -5.57 13.77 4.49
CA GLN A 189 -6.08 14.95 5.16
C GLN A 189 -4.95 15.68 5.90
N THR A 190 -4.88 17.00 5.71
CA THR A 190 -4.08 17.87 6.57
C THR A 190 -4.83 18.19 7.86
N TYR A 191 -4.14 18.11 9.00
CA TYR A 191 -4.66 18.62 10.27
C TYR A 191 -3.55 19.32 11.07
N ASN A 192 -3.43 20.65 10.94
CA ASN A 192 -2.26 21.42 11.37
C ASN A 192 -0.95 20.92 10.74
N THR A 193 -0.97 20.51 9.46
CA THR A 193 0.25 20.11 8.72
C THR A 193 1.27 21.23 8.71
N GLY A 194 2.52 20.92 8.99
CA GLY A 194 3.61 21.86 8.86
C GLY A 194 4.35 21.71 7.53
N LYS A 195 5.65 21.43 7.57
CA LYS A 195 6.56 21.51 6.44
C LYS A 195 6.87 20.17 5.79
N GLY A 196 6.94 20.15 4.45
CA GLY A 196 7.64 19.10 3.71
C GLY A 196 6.80 17.84 3.44
N LEU A 197 5.49 17.99 3.19
CA LEU A 197 4.63 16.87 2.81
C LEU A 197 5.02 16.35 1.42
N ILE A 198 5.26 15.04 1.30
CA ILE A 198 5.44 14.34 0.02
C ILE A 198 4.39 13.24 -0.08
N PHE A 199 3.52 13.34 -1.09
CA PHE A 199 2.52 12.33 -1.45
C PHE A 199 2.72 11.95 -2.92
N ASP A 200 3.57 10.95 -3.17
CA ASP A 200 4.05 10.61 -4.50
C ASP A 200 3.72 9.18 -4.94
N HIS A 201 3.21 9.02 -6.15
CA HIS A 201 2.95 7.72 -6.76
C HIS A 201 2.05 6.81 -5.93
N ASN A 202 0.95 7.35 -5.41
CA ASN A 202 -0.06 6.60 -4.67
C ASN A 202 -1.34 6.39 -5.50
N THR A 203 -2.17 5.44 -5.08
CA THR A 203 -3.54 5.29 -5.57
C THR A 203 -4.52 5.56 -4.45
N VAL A 204 -5.49 6.44 -4.69
CA VAL A 204 -6.53 6.79 -3.73
C VAL A 204 -7.89 6.53 -4.37
N ASP A 205 -8.58 5.50 -3.88
CA ASP A 205 -9.92 5.12 -4.34
C ASP A 205 -10.96 5.46 -3.28
N GLN A 206 -11.76 6.50 -3.55
CA GLN A 206 -12.86 6.92 -2.70
C GLN A 206 -14.23 6.52 -3.27
N ARG A 207 -14.29 5.80 -4.40
CA ARG A 207 -15.58 5.53 -5.08
C ARG A 207 -16.54 4.65 -4.26
N HIS A 208 -16.03 3.91 -3.28
CA HIS A 208 -16.83 3.07 -2.39
C HIS A 208 -17.38 3.80 -1.15
N ALA A 209 -16.85 4.99 -0.84
CA ALA A 209 -17.32 5.83 0.26
C ALA A 209 -18.52 6.67 -0.18
N LYS A 210 -19.48 6.87 0.73
CA LYS A 210 -20.75 7.59 0.47
C LYS A 210 -20.75 8.99 1.08
N ASP A 211 -20.24 9.10 2.30
CA ASP A 211 -20.09 10.34 3.06
C ASP A 211 -18.62 10.77 2.90
N ILE A 212 -18.40 11.72 1.97
CA ILE A 212 -17.08 11.99 1.39
C ILE A 212 -16.79 13.49 1.35
N THR A 213 -15.50 13.82 1.47
CA THR A 213 -14.97 15.14 1.19
C THR A 213 -14.06 15.08 -0.04
N ALA A 214 -12.80 14.65 0.07
CA ALA A 214 -11.91 14.54 -1.09
C ALA A 214 -10.81 13.46 -0.93
N PRO A 215 -10.44 12.75 -2.01
CA PRO A 215 -9.23 11.93 -2.05
C PRO A 215 -7.98 12.70 -1.62
N ILE A 216 -7.84 13.96 -2.06
CA ILE A 216 -6.74 14.86 -1.68
C ILE A 216 -7.34 16.10 -1.00
N PHE A 217 -7.26 16.18 0.34
CA PHE A 217 -7.83 17.27 1.13
C PHE A 217 -6.74 17.99 1.96
N LEU A 218 -6.09 18.97 1.32
CA LEU A 218 -4.99 19.74 1.89
C LEU A 218 -5.39 21.21 2.03
N VAL A 219 -6.06 21.58 3.11
CA VAL A 219 -6.73 22.89 3.23
C VAL A 219 -6.24 23.73 4.42
N ASP A 220 -5.23 23.27 5.16
CA ASP A 220 -4.73 23.96 6.34
C ASP A 220 -3.76 25.10 6.01
N LYS A 221 -3.88 26.22 6.73
CA LYS A 221 -2.97 27.36 6.61
C LYS A 221 -1.54 27.09 7.07
N GLN A 222 -1.31 26.00 7.79
CA GLN A 222 -0.01 25.64 8.34
C GLN A 222 0.91 25.00 7.28
N ILE A 223 0.35 24.51 6.17
CA ILE A 223 1.08 23.81 5.10
C ILE A 223 2.20 24.70 4.55
N VAL A 224 3.43 24.19 4.60
CA VAL A 224 4.61 24.78 3.95
C VAL A 224 5.30 23.72 3.11
N ASP A 225 5.56 23.99 1.84
CA ASP A 225 6.26 23.05 0.95
C ASP A 225 5.58 21.66 0.87
N ALA A 226 4.65 21.51 -0.07
CA ALA A 226 3.92 20.25 -0.28
C ALA A 226 4.06 19.79 -1.72
N ALA A 227 4.29 18.49 -1.93
CA ALA A 227 4.36 17.87 -3.24
C ALA A 227 3.36 16.71 -3.32
N VAL A 228 2.39 16.83 -4.22
CA VAL A 228 1.41 15.79 -4.55
C VAL A 228 1.66 15.41 -6.00
N THR A 229 2.37 14.31 -6.22
CA THR A 229 2.89 13.97 -7.54
C THR A 229 2.58 12.55 -7.98
N ASN A 230 2.37 12.38 -9.28
CA ASN A 230 2.25 11.07 -9.92
C ASN A 230 1.21 10.14 -9.27
N ASN A 231 0.14 10.65 -8.67
CA ASN A 231 -0.88 9.81 -8.02
C ASN A 231 -1.99 9.41 -9.01
N LEU A 232 -2.64 8.27 -8.78
CA LEU A 232 -3.92 7.89 -9.39
C LEU A 232 -5.04 8.17 -8.39
N ILE A 233 -5.98 9.03 -8.78
CA ILE A 233 -6.99 9.60 -7.89
C ILE A 233 -8.37 9.28 -8.45
N MET A 234 -9.34 8.94 -7.60
CA MET A 234 -10.73 8.77 -7.99
C MET A 234 -11.71 8.95 -6.84
N GLY A 235 -12.86 9.56 -7.13
CA GLY A 235 -13.88 9.90 -6.14
C GLY A 235 -13.82 11.36 -5.66
N GLY A 236 -14.55 11.66 -4.60
CA GLY A 236 -14.61 12.98 -3.97
C GLY A 236 -15.79 13.84 -4.39
N THR A 237 -16.12 14.81 -3.53
CA THR A 237 -17.00 15.91 -3.91
C THR A 237 -16.32 16.76 -4.97
N TYR A 238 -15.19 17.37 -4.57
CA TYR A 238 -14.07 17.72 -5.43
C TYR A 238 -12.93 16.75 -5.18
N SER A 239 -12.30 16.22 -6.23
CA SER A 239 -11.26 15.20 -6.04
C SER A 239 -9.97 15.75 -5.43
N ILE A 240 -9.64 17.00 -5.75
CA ILE A 240 -8.42 17.66 -5.30
C ILE A 240 -8.76 19.02 -4.70
N GLN A 241 -8.40 19.20 -3.43
CA GLN A 241 -8.45 20.46 -2.73
C GLN A 241 -7.09 20.76 -2.12
N LEU A 242 -6.40 21.77 -2.65
CA LEU A 242 -5.18 22.33 -2.08
C LEU A 242 -5.37 23.85 -1.90
N ARG A 243 -5.47 24.27 -0.64
CA ARG A 243 -5.81 25.64 -0.23
C ARG A 243 -4.95 26.09 0.94
N ASN A 244 -4.81 27.41 1.11
CA ASN A 244 -4.11 28.06 2.24
C ASN A 244 -2.62 27.71 2.41
N GLY A 245 -2.04 26.91 1.51
CA GLY A 245 -0.63 26.54 1.56
C GLY A 245 0.29 27.70 1.20
N ARG A 246 1.55 27.60 1.64
CA ARG A 246 2.61 28.55 1.26
C ARG A 246 3.91 27.84 0.90
N GLY A 247 4.88 28.59 0.38
CA GLY A 247 6.16 28.04 -0.08
C GLY A 247 6.00 27.33 -1.43
N LYS A 248 6.70 26.21 -1.61
CA LYS A 248 6.68 25.44 -2.85
C LYS A 248 5.54 24.41 -2.83
N LEU A 249 4.42 24.75 -3.47
CA LEU A 249 3.29 23.85 -3.64
C LEU A 249 3.36 23.21 -5.03
N VAL A 250 3.45 21.88 -5.10
CA VAL A 250 3.61 21.14 -6.37
C VAL A 250 2.45 20.15 -6.52
N MET A 251 1.75 20.25 -7.64
CA MET A 251 0.75 19.28 -8.06
C MET A 251 1.07 18.86 -9.50
N ARG A 252 1.79 17.75 -9.67
CA ARG A 252 2.29 17.36 -11.01
C ARG A 252 2.16 15.88 -11.33
N GLY A 253 1.92 15.55 -12.59
CA GLY A 253 1.95 14.16 -13.07
C GLY A 253 0.75 13.30 -12.63
N ASN A 254 -0.21 13.86 -11.88
CA ASN A 254 -1.33 13.10 -11.34
C ASN A 254 -2.32 12.69 -12.44
N LYS A 255 -2.96 11.55 -12.24
CA LYS A 255 -4.04 11.03 -13.09
C LYS A 255 -5.31 10.98 -12.27
N LEU A 256 -6.34 11.68 -12.72
CA LEU A 256 -7.66 11.66 -12.10
C LEU A 256 -8.60 10.86 -13.00
N VAL A 257 -9.31 9.88 -12.44
CA VAL A 257 -10.29 9.10 -13.20
C VAL A 257 -11.45 10.01 -13.59
N ASP A 258 -11.68 10.15 -14.90
CA ASP A 258 -12.69 11.04 -15.46
C ASP A 258 -14.09 10.72 -14.91
N LYS A 259 -14.82 11.77 -14.54
CA LYS A 259 -16.19 11.71 -13.99
C LYS A 259 -16.35 10.86 -12.72
N SER A 260 -15.27 10.62 -11.99
CA SER A 260 -15.35 9.92 -10.70
C SER A 260 -15.76 10.83 -9.52
N TRP A 261 -15.83 12.14 -9.73
CA TRP A 261 -16.22 13.15 -8.73
C TRP A 261 -17.72 13.46 -8.73
N VAL A 262 -18.20 14.13 -7.68
CA VAL A 262 -19.59 14.61 -7.59
C VAL A 262 -19.77 16.00 -8.20
N TYR A 263 -18.97 16.99 -7.80
CA TYR A 263 -19.12 18.39 -8.22
C TYR A 263 -18.13 18.78 -9.31
N GLY A 264 -16.85 18.51 -9.08
CA GLY A 264 -15.80 18.87 -10.02
C GLY A 264 -14.49 18.15 -9.71
N PRO A 265 -13.53 18.18 -10.62
CA PRO A 265 -12.28 17.47 -10.40
C PRO A 265 -11.34 18.19 -9.42
N VAL A 266 -11.39 19.53 -9.37
CA VAL A 266 -10.45 20.37 -8.60
C VAL A 266 -11.18 21.57 -8.02
N ASP A 267 -10.93 21.87 -6.75
CA ASP A 267 -11.29 23.12 -6.10
C ASP A 267 -10.11 23.61 -5.25
N SER A 268 -9.19 24.36 -5.86
CA SER A 268 -7.87 24.69 -5.29
C SER A 268 -7.43 26.11 -5.61
N GLU A 269 -6.46 26.62 -4.87
CA GLU A 269 -5.84 27.94 -5.10
C GLU A 269 -4.77 27.86 -6.19
N CYS A 270 -5.21 27.63 -7.43
CA CYS A 270 -4.36 27.24 -8.55
C CYS A 270 -3.21 28.22 -8.83
N LYS A 271 -3.42 29.53 -8.62
CA LYS A 271 -2.39 30.57 -8.87
C LYS A 271 -1.09 30.42 -8.08
N VAL A 272 -1.14 29.77 -6.92
CA VAL A 272 0.04 29.58 -6.06
C VAL A 272 0.60 28.17 -6.14
N ILE A 273 0.01 27.30 -6.96
CA ILE A 273 0.39 25.90 -7.11
C ILE A 273 1.15 25.73 -8.42
N ASP A 274 2.31 25.10 -8.33
CA ASP A 274 3.02 24.58 -9.48
C ASP A 274 2.26 23.38 -10.07
N TRP A 275 1.35 23.68 -11.00
CA TRP A 275 0.43 22.75 -11.63
C TRP A 275 0.87 22.40 -13.06
N ALA A 276 1.27 21.15 -13.29
CA ALA A 276 1.68 20.70 -14.62
C ALA A 276 1.46 19.19 -14.81
N ASP A 277 1.31 18.76 -16.06
CA ASP A 277 1.28 17.35 -16.43
C ASP A 277 0.25 16.49 -15.69
N ASN A 278 -0.86 17.10 -15.24
CA ASN A 278 -1.99 16.39 -14.65
C ASN A 278 -3.01 16.05 -15.74
N TRP A 279 -3.61 14.85 -15.67
CA TRP A 279 -4.48 14.35 -16.74
C TRP A 279 -5.73 13.69 -16.20
N LEU A 280 -6.83 13.87 -16.93
CA LEU A 280 -8.02 13.04 -16.83
C LEU A 280 -7.80 11.75 -17.61
N VAL A 281 -8.14 10.61 -17.01
CA VAL A 281 -7.92 9.29 -17.60
C VAL A 281 -9.12 8.36 -17.43
N THR A 282 -9.19 7.31 -18.24
CA THR A 282 -9.98 6.12 -17.94
C THR A 282 -9.07 5.01 -17.42
N ILE A 283 -9.62 4.08 -16.63
CA ILE A 283 -8.90 2.93 -16.11
C ILE A 283 -9.66 1.63 -16.37
N ASP A 284 -8.95 0.49 -16.32
CA ASP A 284 -9.55 -0.84 -16.20
C ASP A 284 -9.84 -1.21 -14.72
N GLU A 285 -10.38 -2.40 -14.50
CA GLU A 285 -10.68 -2.95 -13.17
C GLU A 285 -9.43 -3.20 -12.29
N ASN A 286 -8.25 -3.25 -12.90
CA ASN A 286 -6.96 -3.46 -12.25
C ASN A 286 -6.20 -2.15 -12.05
N TYR A 287 -6.87 -1.00 -12.12
CA TYR A 287 -6.30 0.34 -11.98
C TYR A 287 -5.28 0.70 -13.08
N GLY A 288 -5.24 -0.06 -14.18
CA GLY A 288 -4.44 0.24 -15.35
C GLY A 288 -5.04 1.40 -16.13
N VAL A 289 -4.25 2.44 -16.44
CA VAL A 289 -4.70 3.55 -17.30
C VAL A 289 -4.95 3.02 -18.72
N THR A 290 -6.18 3.14 -19.21
CA THR A 290 -6.60 2.64 -20.53
C THR A 290 -6.65 3.73 -21.58
N SER A 291 -6.91 4.98 -21.21
CA SER A 291 -6.86 6.12 -22.11
C SER A 291 -6.64 7.44 -21.37
N THR A 292 -6.09 8.43 -22.07
CA THR A 292 -6.05 9.82 -21.61
C THR A 292 -7.24 10.56 -22.21
N VAL A 293 -8.10 11.10 -21.35
CA VAL A 293 -9.29 11.86 -21.75
C VAL A 293 -8.93 13.30 -22.11
N GLY A 294 -8.05 13.92 -21.33
CA GLY A 294 -7.62 15.30 -21.55
C GLY A 294 -6.78 15.84 -20.40
N PRO A 295 -6.29 17.08 -20.50
CA PRO A 295 -5.57 17.71 -19.40
C PRO A 295 -6.50 17.91 -18.19
N LEU A 296 -5.99 17.64 -17.00
CA LEU A 296 -6.64 18.03 -15.76
C LEU A 296 -6.22 19.47 -15.45
N ALA A 297 -7.08 20.43 -15.78
CA ALA A 297 -6.83 21.84 -15.51
C ALA A 297 -7.12 22.18 -14.04
N CYS A 298 -6.39 23.18 -13.53
CA CYS A 298 -6.72 23.87 -12.29
C CYS A 298 -7.13 25.30 -12.67
N ALA A 299 -8.39 25.64 -12.43
CA ALA A 299 -8.90 26.99 -12.66
C ALA A 299 -9.30 27.61 -11.30
N GLY A 300 -8.67 28.73 -10.94
CA GLY A 300 -8.84 29.42 -9.64
C GLY A 300 -7.73 30.43 -9.35
#